data_AF-A0A060Z6R9-F1
#
_entry.id   AF-A0A060Z6R9-F1
#
_cell.length_a   1.000
_cell.length_b   1.000
_cell.length_c   1.000
_cell.angle_alpha   90.00
_cell.angle_beta   90.00
_cell.angle_gamma   90.00
#
_symmetry.space_group_name_H-M   'P 1'
#
loop_
_entity.id
_entity.type
_entity.pdbx_description
1 polymer ?
#
loop_
_entity_poly.entity_id
_entity_poly.type
_entity_poly.pdbx_seq_one_letter_code
_entity_poly.pdbx_strand_id
1 'polypeptide(L)'
;MAGDTLTELLFLDTFKHQSAELTNVDVMRFPCGVLITEVRVIPPGIKAHTSLPDNRAFGETSPHSFQLELFFNNLTKPSSACFHRLGRSVTLCTFYLN
;
A
#
# COMPACT_ATOMS: atom_id res chain seq x y z
N MET A 1 -2.92 -30.88 -1.90
CA MET A 1 -2.15 -29.93 -2.75
C MET A 1 -2.25 -28.58 -2.06
N ALA A 2 -1.12 -27.94 -1.79
CA ALA A 2 -1.04 -26.71 -1.01
C ALA A 2 -1.97 -25.66 -1.64
N GLY A 3 -2.97 -25.21 -0.88
CA GLY A 3 -3.82 -24.12 -1.32
C GLY A 3 -2.95 -22.87 -1.35
N ASP A 4 -2.65 -22.39 -2.55
CA ASP A 4 -2.27 -20.99 -2.74
C ASP A 4 -3.36 -20.17 -2.08
N THR A 5 -3.10 -19.66 -0.88
CA THR A 5 -3.94 -18.66 -0.24
C THR A 5 -4.00 -17.49 -1.21
N LEU A 6 -5.10 -17.40 -1.96
CA LEU A 6 -5.35 -16.34 -2.94
C LEU A 6 -5.23 -15.00 -2.20
N THR A 7 -4.07 -14.36 -2.32
CA THR A 7 -3.88 -12.98 -1.89
C THR A 7 -4.78 -12.13 -2.78
N GLU A 8 -5.91 -11.71 -2.23
CA GLU A 8 -6.86 -10.86 -2.93
C GLU A 8 -6.31 -9.43 -2.98
N LEU A 9 -6.35 -8.81 -4.18
CA LEU A 9 -6.03 -7.40 -4.34
C LEU A 9 -7.13 -6.56 -3.70
N LEU A 10 -6.92 -6.10 -2.46
CA LEU A 10 -7.88 -5.28 -1.74
C LEU A 10 -7.95 -3.85 -2.28
N PHE A 11 -6.82 -3.28 -2.68
CA PHE A 11 -6.71 -1.91 -3.13
C PHE A 11 -5.51 -1.68 -4.03
N LEU A 12 -5.67 -0.75 -4.97
CA LEU A 12 -4.62 -0.26 -5.84
C LEU A 12 -4.88 1.21 -6.15
N ASP A 13 -3.87 2.04 -5.96
CA ASP A 13 -3.96 3.48 -6.27
C ASP A 13 -2.68 4.00 -6.91
N THR A 14 -2.80 5.13 -7.58
CA THR A 14 -1.73 5.80 -8.32
C THR A 14 -1.46 7.15 -7.66
N PHE A 15 -0.46 7.20 -6.80
CA PHE A 15 -0.11 8.42 -6.07
C PHE A 15 0.79 9.33 -6.92
N LYS A 16 0.26 10.49 -7.34
CA LYS A 16 1.01 11.51 -8.07
C LYS A 16 1.03 12.81 -7.28
N HIS A 17 2.20 13.19 -6.79
CA HIS A 17 2.41 14.41 -6.03
C HIS A 17 3.31 15.38 -6.82
N GLN A 18 2.89 16.64 -6.91
CA GLN A 18 3.55 17.65 -7.75
C GLN A 18 4.80 18.26 -7.09
N SER A 19 4.95 18.15 -5.76
CA SER A 19 6.09 18.67 -5.01
C SER A 19 6.57 17.67 -3.96
N ALA A 20 7.90 17.52 -3.87
CA ALA A 20 8.58 16.71 -2.85
C ALA A 20 8.84 17.50 -1.54
N GLU A 21 8.44 18.77 -1.47
CA GLU A 21 8.76 19.65 -0.33
C GLU A 21 7.79 19.51 0.86
N LEU A 22 6.63 18.86 0.67
CA LEU A 22 5.62 18.64 1.71
C LEU A 22 5.34 17.14 1.91
N THR A 23 5.11 16.75 3.17
CA THR A 23 4.59 15.43 3.51
C THR A 23 3.18 15.28 2.93
N ASN A 24 3.02 14.41 1.93
CA ASN A 24 1.72 14.08 1.38
C ASN A 24 1.10 12.94 2.18
N VAL A 25 -0.21 13.05 2.46
CA VAL A 25 -0.95 12.08 3.28
C VAL A 25 -2.19 11.64 2.52
N ASP A 26 -2.25 10.34 2.25
CA ASP A 26 -3.40 9.68 1.65
C ASP A 26 -4.09 8.79 2.67
N VAL A 27 -5.41 8.89 2.76
CA VAL A 27 -6.21 8.10 3.70
C VAL A 27 -7.20 7.25 2.93
N MET A 28 -7.09 5.93 3.07
CA MET A 28 -8.05 4.98 2.56
C MET A 28 -8.96 4.45 3.68
N ARG A 29 -10.23 4.23 3.35
CA ARG A 29 -11.19 3.54 4.21
C ARG A 29 -11.81 2.35 3.48
N PHE A 30 -11.84 1.21 4.15
CA PHE A 30 -12.57 0.03 3.72
C PHE A 30 -13.99 0.03 4.33
N PRO A 31 -14.98 -0.58 3.65
CA PRO A 31 -16.35 -0.70 4.19
C PRO A 31 -16.44 -1.67 5.38
N CYS A 32 -15.47 -2.58 5.53
CA CYS A 32 -15.37 -3.54 6.62
C CYS A 32 -13.91 -3.66 7.11
N GLY A 33 -13.70 -4.35 8.23
CA GLY A 33 -12.36 -4.67 8.71
C GLY A 33 -11.65 -5.61 7.74
N VAL A 34 -10.45 -5.24 7.31
CA VAL A 34 -9.63 -6.03 6.40
C VAL A 34 -8.36 -6.51 7.10
N LEU A 35 -7.90 -7.71 6.74
CA LEU A 35 -6.59 -8.20 7.11
C LEU A 35 -5.61 -7.87 5.99
N ILE A 36 -4.61 -7.03 6.28
CA ILE A 36 -3.57 -6.68 5.32
C ILE A 36 -2.37 -7.59 5.60
N THR A 37 -2.04 -8.44 4.63
CA THR A 37 -0.89 -9.36 4.70
C THR A 37 0.34 -8.82 3.99
N GLU A 38 0.14 -7.98 2.97
CA GLU A 38 1.22 -7.42 2.16
C GLU A 38 0.87 -6.00 1.70
N VAL A 39 1.88 -5.12 1.69
CA VAL A 39 1.81 -3.83 1.02
C VAL A 39 3.01 -3.69 0.09
N ARG A 40 2.75 -3.37 -1.18
CA ARG A 40 3.78 -3.23 -2.21
C ARG A 40 3.75 -1.85 -2.84
N VAL A 41 4.93 -1.26 -2.99
CA VAL A 41 5.17 -0.13 -3.90
C VAL A 41 5.59 -0.72 -5.24
N ILE A 42 4.84 -0.42 -6.31
CA ILE A 42 5.11 -0.97 -7.64
C ILE A 42 5.86 0.08 -8.47
N PRO A 43 7.09 -0.22 -8.94
CA PRO A 43 7.79 0.68 -9.84
C PRO A 43 7.02 0.89 -11.15
N PRO A 44 7.15 2.05 -11.80
CA PRO A 44 6.53 2.30 -13.10
C PRO A 44 6.94 1.24 -14.13
N GLY A 45 5.99 0.81 -14.96
CA GLY A 45 6.25 -0.20 -15.99
C GLY A 45 6.20 -1.66 -15.49
N ILE A 46 6.00 -1.90 -14.20
CA ILE A 46 5.86 -3.25 -13.62
C ILE A 46 4.38 -3.59 -13.40
N LYS A 47 3.99 -4.84 -13.68
CA LYS A 47 2.63 -5.32 -13.45
C LYS A 47 2.36 -5.44 -11.94
N ALA A 48 1.37 -4.70 -11.45
CA ALA A 48 1.06 -4.66 -10.02
C ALA A 48 0.46 -5.96 -9.47
N HIS A 49 -0.43 -6.62 -10.22
CA HIS A 49 -1.08 -7.87 -9.80
C HIS A 49 -1.52 -8.70 -11.00
N THR A 50 -1.54 -10.03 -10.86
CA THR A 50 -1.92 -10.98 -11.93
C THR A 50 -3.35 -10.80 -12.41
N SER A 51 -4.25 -10.35 -11.52
CA SER A 51 -5.67 -10.08 -11.83
C SER A 51 -5.89 -8.81 -12.65
N LEU A 52 -4.89 -7.95 -12.81
CA LEU A 52 -5.01 -6.72 -13.57
C LEU A 52 -4.66 -6.95 -15.04
N PRO A 53 -5.26 -6.17 -15.95
CA PRO A 53 -4.83 -6.13 -17.35
C PRO A 53 -3.33 -5.81 -17.45
N ASP A 54 -2.69 -6.17 -18.56
CA ASP A 54 -1.27 -5.85 -18.81
C ASP A 54 -1.00 -4.34 -19.05
N ASN A 55 -1.96 -3.48 -18.71
CA ASN A 55 -1.79 -2.05 -18.69
C ASN A 55 -0.88 -1.65 -17.52
N ARG A 56 0.31 -1.15 -17.85
CA ARG A 56 1.40 -0.89 -16.90
C ARG A 56 1.26 0.43 -16.13
N ALA A 57 0.20 1.20 -16.39
CA ALA A 57 -0.04 2.50 -15.77
C ALA A 57 -0.65 2.41 -14.36
N PHE A 58 -1.08 1.23 -13.91
CA PHE A 58 -1.72 1.07 -12.61
C PHE A 58 -0.68 1.00 -11.48
N GLY A 59 -0.77 1.93 -10.53
CA GLY A 59 0.13 1.95 -9.36
C GLY A 59 1.39 2.77 -9.55
N GLU A 60 1.49 3.57 -10.61
CA GLU A 60 2.65 4.45 -10.83
C GLU A 60 2.71 5.55 -9.77
N THR A 61 3.74 5.50 -8.92
CA THR A 61 4.03 6.58 -7.97
C THR A 61 5.00 7.60 -8.56
N SER A 62 4.66 8.90 -8.45
CA SER A 62 5.53 10.02 -8.84
C SER A 62 5.60 11.03 -7.70
N PRO A 63 6.80 11.48 -7.26
CA PRO A 63 8.13 11.21 -7.83
C PRO A 63 8.65 9.78 -7.60
N HIS A 64 9.65 9.34 -8.37
CA HIS A 64 10.23 7.99 -8.26
C HIS A 64 11.10 7.78 -7.01
N SER A 65 11.41 8.86 -6.27
CA SER A 65 12.13 8.82 -5.00
C SER A 65 11.30 9.52 -3.95
N PHE A 66 10.92 8.78 -2.91
CA PHE A 66 10.10 9.27 -1.81
C PHE A 66 10.35 8.43 -0.56
N GLN A 67 9.95 8.97 0.60
CA GLN A 67 9.85 8.23 1.83
C GLN A 67 8.38 7.93 2.10
N LEU A 68 8.06 6.67 2.36
CA LEU A 68 6.70 6.25 2.66
C LEU A 68 6.62 5.81 4.12
N GLU A 69 5.65 6.36 4.84
CA GLU A 69 5.25 5.89 6.16
C GLU A 69 3.80 5.39 6.10
N LEU A 70 3.59 4.17 6.57
CA LEU A 70 2.28 3.53 6.56
C LEU A 70 1.71 3.48 7.97
N PHE A 71 0.42 3.79 8.06
CA PHE A 71 -0.31 3.90 9.31
C PHE A 71 -1.64 3.17 9.16
N PHE A 72 -2.06 2.43 10.19
CA PHE A 72 -3.35 1.73 10.18
C PHE A 72 -4.12 1.96 11.47
N ASN A 73 -5.44 1.90 11.37
CA ASN A 73 -6.30 1.90 12.55
C ASN A 73 -6.46 0.47 13.06
N ASN A 74 -6.08 0.22 14.32
CA ASN A 74 -6.18 -1.10 14.91
C ASN A 74 -7.58 -1.32 15.51
N LEU A 75 -8.45 -2.00 14.75
CA LEU A 75 -9.83 -2.29 15.17
C LEU A 75 -9.93 -3.23 16.39
N THR A 76 -8.85 -3.92 16.77
CA THR A 76 -8.81 -4.70 18.03
C THR A 76 -8.69 -3.80 19.27
N LYS A 77 -8.34 -2.52 19.09
CA LYS A 77 -8.23 -1.51 20.15
C LYS A 77 -9.06 -0.27 19.81
N PRO A 78 -10.41 -0.38 19.78
CA PRO A 78 -11.29 0.68 19.30
C PRO A 78 -11.26 1.98 20.13
N SER A 79 -10.77 1.94 21.37
CA SER A 79 -10.57 3.13 22.21
C SER A 79 -9.28 3.89 21.93
N SER A 80 -8.40 3.36 21.08
CA SER A 80 -7.19 4.04 20.64
C SER A 80 -7.51 4.95 19.46
N ALA A 81 -7.53 6.26 19.69
CA ALA A 81 -7.70 7.26 18.63
C ALA A 81 -6.43 7.45 17.77
N CYS A 82 -5.45 6.55 17.88
CA CYS A 82 -4.14 6.69 17.27
C CYS A 82 -3.93 5.66 16.16
N PHE A 83 -3.50 6.13 14.99
CA PHE A 83 -2.98 5.24 13.98
C PHE A 83 -1.68 4.59 14.45
N HIS A 84 -1.57 3.29 14.23
CA HIS A 84 -0.36 2.53 14.52
C HIS A 84 0.54 2.54 13.29
N ARG A 85 1.84 2.82 13.49
CA ARG A 85 2.83 2.81 12.42
C ARG A 85 3.14 1.36 12.03
N LEU A 86 2.95 1.05 10.76
CA LEU A 86 3.23 -0.24 10.17
C LEU A 86 4.71 -0.37 9.79
N GLY A 87 5.30 0.69 9.25
CA GLY A 87 6.69 0.71 8.81
C GLY A 87 7.08 1.97 8.03
N ARG A 88 8.37 2.07 7.69
CA ARG A 88 8.93 3.10 6.81
C ARG A 88 9.80 2.43 5.76
N SER A 89 9.64 2.83 4.50
CA SER A 89 10.50 2.37 3.40
C SER A 89 11.15 3.55 2.71
N VAL A 90 12.42 3.35 2.36
CA VAL A 90 13.20 4.22 1.48
C VAL A 90 13.50 3.34 0.27
N THR A 91 12.83 3.63 -0.85
CA THR A 91 12.89 3.01 -2.18
C THR A 91 13.43 1.57 -2.26
N LEU A 92 12.52 0.66 -2.68
CA LEU A 92 12.72 -0.78 -2.99
C LEU A 92 12.54 -1.73 -1.78
N CYS A 93 11.32 -1.83 -1.24
CA CYS A 93 10.96 -2.88 -0.28
C CYS A 93 9.52 -3.38 -0.46
N THR A 94 9.40 -4.70 -0.58
CA THR A 94 8.21 -5.50 -0.25
C THR A 94 8.07 -5.51 1.27
N PHE A 95 6.95 -5.04 1.81
CA PHE A 95 6.67 -5.21 3.22
C PHE A 95 5.98 -6.56 3.42
N TYR A 96 6.67 -7.51 4.05
CA TYR A 96 6.04 -8.71 4.59
C TYR A 96 5.53 -8.40 5.99
N LEU A 97 4.21 -8.41 6.17
CA LEU A 97 3.61 -8.39 7.49
C LEU A 97 3.42 -9.84 7.93
N ASN A 98 3.99 -10.20 9.08
CA ASN A 98 3.63 -11.42 9.79
C ASN A 98 2.45 -11.14 10.72
#